data_AF-A0A1X7UMC2-F1
#
_entry.id   AF-A0A1X7UMC2-F1
#
_cell.length_a   1.000
_cell.length_b   1.000
_cell.length_c   1.000
_cell.angle_alpha   90.00
_cell.angle_beta   90.00
_cell.angle_gamma   90.00
#
_symmetry.space_group_name_H-M   'P 1'
#
loop_
_entity.id
_entity.type
_entity.pdbx_description
1 polymer ?
#
loop_
_entity_poly.entity_id
_entity_poly.type
_entity_poly.pdbx_seq_one_letter_code
_entity_poly.pdbx_strand_id
1 'polypeptide(L)'
;MATPEEEALRVQIADLNMALARNEPLIPLFANALQANGVIPEAVSLSAANQHNNAISRAGGLITSCMSSVKLTPSKFGVIVKVLTDVGLKESGDSLVRALIAKGGEIQETDGAQSYSGTANNEAQAVSGNGHTRDVDVSSVIKILDKVLNENQVAINDAFEGSIPDIARELSQCDIITKSVLKSPTYEAIIGNFRSGMRCTDTLLSLENYCFSFLQGLGNVGGPVNKAAKMLEKKWIEAVRKETGAEIEFKK
;
A
#
# COMPACT_ATOMS: atom_id res chain seq x y z
N MET A 1 27.42 12.49 -17.38
CA MET A 1 27.17 11.44 -16.37
C MET A 1 25.72 11.57 -15.97
N ALA A 2 24.99 10.46 -15.86
CA ALA A 2 23.62 10.49 -15.36
C ALA A 2 23.65 10.96 -13.90
N THR A 3 22.69 11.79 -13.51
CA THR A 3 22.58 12.21 -12.11
C THR A 3 22.07 11.05 -11.24
N PRO A 4 22.34 11.05 -9.92
CA PRO A 4 21.78 10.06 -9.00
C PRO A 4 20.25 9.94 -9.13
N GLU A 5 19.56 11.04 -9.40
CA GLU A 5 18.11 11.13 -9.63
C GLU A 5 17.69 10.40 -10.91
N GLU A 6 18.40 10.62 -12.02
CA GLU A 6 18.13 9.96 -13.28
C GLU A 6 18.34 8.45 -13.16
N GLU A 7 19.39 8.04 -12.46
CA GLU A 7 19.73 6.63 -12.26
C GLU A 7 18.74 5.94 -11.30
N ALA A 8 18.31 6.62 -10.24
CA ALA A 8 17.28 6.11 -9.34
C ALA A 8 15.94 5.90 -10.04
N LEU A 9 15.52 6.87 -10.86
CA LEU A 9 14.28 6.78 -11.64
C LEU A 9 14.39 5.69 -12.71
N ARG A 10 15.56 5.52 -13.31
CA ARG A 10 15.82 4.49 -14.33
C ARG A 10 15.74 3.07 -13.78
N VAL A 11 16.24 2.84 -12.57
CA VAL A 11 16.17 1.52 -11.90
C VAL A 11 14.71 1.16 -11.56
N GLN A 12 13.90 2.15 -11.20
CA GLN A 12 12.52 1.94 -10.76
C GLN A 12 11.46 2.06 -11.86
N ILE A 13 11.88 2.30 -13.12
CA ILE A 13 10.95 2.60 -14.22
C ILE A 13 9.94 1.49 -14.48
N ALA A 14 10.36 0.22 -14.40
CA ALA A 14 9.50 -0.92 -14.67
C ALA A 14 8.40 -1.06 -13.61
N ASP A 15 8.78 -0.92 -12.34
CA ASP A 15 7.88 -1.05 -11.21
C ASP A 15 6.91 0.13 -11.14
N LEU A 16 7.39 1.35 -11.39
CA LEU A 16 6.54 2.55 -11.51
C LEU A 16 5.53 2.42 -12.66
N ASN A 17 5.97 1.95 -13.82
CA ASN A 17 5.08 1.74 -14.96
C ASN A 17 4.00 0.71 -14.65
N MET A 18 4.36 -0.38 -13.97
CA MET A 18 3.39 -1.39 -13.55
C MET A 18 2.44 -0.88 -12.47
N ALA A 19 2.93 -0.15 -11.47
CA ALA A 19 2.11 0.43 -10.40
C ALA A 19 1.08 1.41 -10.95
N LEU A 20 1.50 2.31 -11.86
CA LEU A 20 0.61 3.26 -12.54
C LEU A 20 -0.36 2.55 -13.49
N ALA A 21 0.09 1.54 -14.24
CA ALA A 21 -0.78 0.81 -15.17
C ALA A 21 -1.83 -0.05 -14.46
N ARG A 22 -1.50 -0.64 -13.30
CA ARG A 22 -2.46 -1.36 -12.45
C ARG A 22 -3.51 -0.43 -11.85
N ASN A 23 -3.18 0.85 -11.72
CA ASN A 23 -4.05 1.89 -11.20
C ASN A 23 -4.36 2.93 -12.29
N GLU A 24 -4.93 2.48 -13.42
CA GLU A 24 -5.17 3.32 -14.61
C GLU A 24 -5.84 4.69 -14.31
N PRO A 25 -6.82 4.81 -13.38
CA PRO A 25 -7.41 6.10 -13.03
C PRO A 25 -6.42 7.10 -12.41
N LEU A 26 -5.31 6.63 -11.84
CA LEU A 26 -4.27 7.48 -11.25
C LEU A 26 -3.32 8.08 -12.29
N ILE A 27 -3.19 7.48 -13.47
CA ILE A 27 -2.32 7.99 -14.55
C ILE A 27 -2.62 9.45 -14.90
N PRO A 28 -3.87 9.87 -15.18
CA PRO A 28 -4.17 11.28 -15.45
C PRO A 28 -4.01 12.17 -14.21
N LEU A 29 -4.30 11.68 -13.00
CA LEU A 29 -4.11 12.45 -11.77
C LEU A 29 -2.62 12.74 -11.52
N PHE A 30 -1.79 11.72 -11.67
CA PHE A 30 -0.35 11.80 -11.57
C PHE A 30 0.23 12.74 -12.64
N ALA A 31 -0.19 12.61 -13.89
CA ALA A 31 0.27 13.48 -14.98
C ALA A 31 -0.12 14.96 -14.77
N ASN A 32 -1.36 15.23 -14.36
CA ASN A 32 -1.82 16.60 -14.08
C ASN A 32 -1.05 17.24 -12.93
N ALA A 33 -0.78 16.49 -11.86
CA ALA A 33 0.00 16.99 -10.73
C ALA A 33 1.47 17.25 -11.10
N LEU A 34 2.08 16.41 -11.93
CA LEU A 34 3.44 16.64 -12.45
C LEU A 34 3.51 17.87 -13.37
N GLN A 35 2.50 18.08 -14.21
CA GLN A 35 2.39 19.26 -15.07
C GLN A 35 2.24 20.54 -14.22
N ALA A 36 1.34 20.53 -13.23
CA ALA A 36 1.09 21.67 -12.36
C ALA A 36 2.35 22.13 -11.60
N ASN A 37 3.26 21.20 -11.32
CA ASN A 37 4.55 21.47 -10.68
C ASN A 37 5.72 21.66 -11.67
N GLY A 38 5.45 21.77 -12.98
CA GLY A 38 6.47 22.04 -14.00
C GLY A 38 7.48 20.91 -14.21
N VAL A 39 7.14 19.67 -13.82
CA VAL A 39 8.00 18.49 -14.03
C VAL A 39 7.91 18.02 -15.48
N ILE A 40 6.71 18.05 -16.08
CA ILE A 40 6.46 17.64 -17.47
C ILE A 40 5.72 18.73 -18.27
N PRO A 41 5.88 18.77 -19.61
CA PRO A 41 5.08 19.63 -20.48
C PRO A 41 3.59 19.25 -20.53
N GLU A 42 2.74 20.24 -20.79
CA GLU A 42 1.28 20.05 -20.96
C GLU A 42 0.91 19.00 -22.02
N ALA A 43 1.65 18.95 -23.12
CA ALA A 43 1.45 17.96 -24.18
C ALA A 43 1.57 16.51 -23.68
N VAL A 44 2.44 16.26 -22.69
CA VAL A 44 2.61 14.93 -22.07
C VAL A 44 1.42 14.61 -21.18
N SER A 45 0.92 15.59 -20.41
CA SER A 45 -0.26 15.41 -19.56
C SER A 45 -1.51 15.05 -20.39
N LEU A 46 -1.73 15.77 -21.49
CA LEU A 46 -2.82 15.49 -22.43
C LEU A 46 -2.71 14.10 -23.07
N SER A 47 -1.48 13.66 -23.39
CA SER A 47 -1.24 12.31 -23.91
C SER A 47 -1.52 11.21 -22.86
N ALA A 48 -1.21 11.48 -21.59
CA ALA A 48 -1.46 10.57 -20.48
C ALA A 48 -2.95 10.43 -20.16
N ALA A 49 -3.77 11.45 -20.48
CA ALA A 49 -5.23 11.41 -20.36
C ALA A 49 -5.94 10.69 -21.53
N ASN A 50 -5.24 10.43 -22.64
CA ASN A 50 -5.83 9.82 -23.84
C ASN A 50 -6.04 8.30 -23.67
N GLN A 51 -7.30 7.88 -23.57
CA GLN A 51 -7.71 6.48 -23.31
C GLN A 51 -7.50 5.52 -24.50
N HIS A 52 -7.11 6.02 -25.67
CA HIS A 52 -6.88 5.16 -26.84
C HIS A 52 -5.60 4.31 -26.74
N ASN A 53 -4.68 4.66 -25.85
CA ASN A 53 -3.44 3.91 -25.61
C ASN A 53 -3.55 3.01 -24.38
N ASN A 54 -2.87 1.85 -24.40
CA ASN A 54 -2.86 0.95 -23.24
C ASN A 54 -2.19 1.64 -22.01
N ALA A 55 -2.65 1.29 -20.81
CA ALA A 55 -2.23 1.94 -19.56
C ALA A 55 -0.71 1.87 -19.32
N ILE A 56 -0.07 0.76 -19.69
CA ILE A 56 1.39 0.56 -19.58
C ILE A 56 2.16 1.55 -20.48
N SER A 57 1.71 1.78 -21.72
CA SER A 57 2.36 2.73 -22.62
C SER A 57 2.15 4.17 -22.19
N ARG A 58 0.99 4.48 -21.61
CA ARG A 58 0.70 5.80 -21.03
C ARG A 58 1.59 6.07 -19.82
N ALA A 59 1.70 5.11 -18.89
CA ALA A 59 2.61 5.20 -17.76
C ALA A 59 4.08 5.29 -18.20
N GLY A 60 4.50 4.44 -19.13
CA GLY A 60 5.85 4.43 -19.69
C GLY A 60 6.23 5.75 -20.36
N GLY A 61 5.34 6.31 -21.19
CA GLY A 61 5.56 7.60 -21.84
C GLY A 61 5.66 8.76 -20.84
N LEU A 62 4.86 8.70 -19.76
CA LEU A 62 4.86 9.68 -18.68
C LEU A 62 6.17 9.68 -17.86
N ILE A 63 6.61 8.50 -17.41
CA ILE A 63 7.87 8.37 -16.64
C ILE A 63 9.08 8.70 -17.52
N THR A 64 9.07 8.28 -18.79
CA THR A 64 10.13 8.63 -19.75
C THR A 64 10.19 10.14 -20.00
N SER A 65 9.05 10.82 -20.00
CA SER A 65 8.99 12.28 -20.12
C SER A 65 9.51 12.99 -18.86
N CYS A 66 9.32 12.42 -17.68
CA CYS A 66 9.93 12.94 -16.45
C CYS A 66 11.47 12.91 -16.55
N MET A 67 12.04 11.81 -17.06
CA MET A 67 13.48 11.68 -17.32
C MET A 67 13.98 12.63 -18.42
N SER A 68 13.14 12.89 -19.44
CA SER A 68 13.50 13.75 -20.57
C SER A 68 13.32 15.25 -20.28
N SER A 69 12.70 15.59 -19.14
CA SER A 69 12.59 16.99 -18.70
C SER A 69 14.00 17.52 -18.45
N VAL A 70 14.31 18.70 -19.02
CA VAL A 70 15.64 19.26 -19.36
C VAL A 70 16.73 19.27 -18.28
N LYS A 71 16.44 18.82 -17.06
CA LYS A 71 17.37 18.33 -16.04
C LYS A 71 16.50 17.82 -14.89
N LEU A 72 16.60 16.53 -14.57
CA LEU A 72 15.93 15.99 -13.38
C LEU A 72 16.72 16.45 -12.15
N THR A 73 16.36 17.62 -11.63
CA THR A 73 17.00 18.19 -10.44
C THR A 73 16.49 17.49 -9.17
N PRO A 74 17.26 17.55 -8.06
CA PRO A 74 16.79 17.08 -6.75
C PRO A 74 15.39 17.59 -6.38
N SER A 75 15.09 18.86 -6.66
CA SER A 75 13.77 19.44 -6.38
C SER A 75 12.66 18.82 -7.23
N LYS A 76 12.90 18.58 -8.53
CA LYS A 76 11.92 17.91 -9.40
C LYS A 76 11.73 16.44 -9.02
N PHE A 77 12.81 15.78 -8.60
CA PHE A 77 12.73 14.41 -8.09
C PHE A 77 11.91 14.35 -6.80
N GLY A 78 12.12 15.30 -5.88
CA GLY A 78 11.30 15.46 -4.68
C GLY A 78 9.82 15.67 -4.99
N VAL A 79 9.50 16.49 -6.01
CA VAL A 79 8.13 16.65 -6.49
C VAL A 79 7.55 15.34 -7.02
N ILE A 80 8.31 14.55 -7.79
CA ILE A 80 7.83 13.24 -8.28
C ILE A 80 7.47 12.32 -7.11
N VAL A 81 8.35 12.22 -6.11
CA VAL A 81 8.10 11.41 -4.90
C VAL A 81 6.89 11.90 -4.13
N LYS A 82 6.75 13.22 -3.96
CA LYS A 82 5.60 13.83 -3.31
C LYS A 82 4.30 13.52 -4.06
N VAL A 83 4.29 13.73 -5.36
CA VAL A 83 3.11 13.50 -6.19
C VAL A 83 2.73 12.02 -6.19
N LEU A 84 3.69 11.08 -6.21
CA LEU A 84 3.41 9.65 -6.03
C LEU A 84 2.72 9.37 -4.71
N THR A 85 3.17 9.99 -3.62
CA THR A 85 2.53 9.88 -2.31
C THR A 85 1.12 10.46 -2.32
N ASP A 86 0.94 11.66 -2.89
CA ASP A 86 -0.34 12.37 -2.94
C ASP A 86 -1.41 11.61 -3.77
N VAL A 87 -1.00 10.89 -4.82
CA VAL A 87 -1.91 10.05 -5.63
C VAL A 87 -2.13 8.65 -5.05
N GLY A 88 -1.57 8.33 -3.88
CA GLY A 88 -1.75 7.04 -3.20
C GLY A 88 -0.75 5.95 -3.59
N LEU A 89 0.31 6.29 -4.33
CA LEU A 89 1.43 5.40 -4.69
C LEU A 89 2.66 5.63 -3.79
N LYS A 90 2.43 5.81 -2.49
CA LYS A 90 3.48 6.09 -1.50
C LYS A 90 4.64 5.09 -1.55
N GLU A 91 4.36 3.80 -1.70
CA GLU A 91 5.40 2.75 -1.77
C GLU A 91 6.33 2.89 -2.98
N SER A 92 5.78 3.35 -4.11
CA SER A 92 6.58 3.67 -5.30
C SER A 92 7.43 4.92 -5.06
N GLY A 93 6.90 5.90 -4.33
CA GLY A 93 7.65 7.06 -3.84
C GLY A 93 8.81 6.65 -2.92
N ASP A 94 8.54 5.86 -1.88
CA ASP A 94 9.54 5.39 -0.91
C ASP A 94 10.63 4.52 -1.57
N SER A 95 10.26 3.73 -2.59
CA SER A 95 11.21 2.94 -3.38
C SER A 95 12.14 3.82 -4.23
N LEU A 96 11.63 4.93 -4.78
CA LEU A 96 12.44 5.93 -5.45
C LEU A 96 13.40 6.65 -4.51
N VAL A 97 12.95 7.00 -3.29
CA VAL A 97 13.81 7.60 -2.26
C VAL A 97 14.96 6.65 -1.91
N ARG A 98 14.66 5.37 -1.67
CA ARG A 98 15.68 4.34 -1.38
C ARG A 98 16.67 4.17 -2.53
N ALA A 99 16.19 4.15 -3.77
CA ALA A 99 17.04 4.08 -4.95
C ALA A 99 17.96 5.30 -5.07
N LEU A 100 17.47 6.50 -4.75
CA LEU A 100 18.26 7.72 -4.77
C LEU A 100 19.37 7.70 -3.70
N ILE A 101 19.03 7.33 -2.46
CA ILE A 101 19.99 7.22 -1.36
C ILE A 101 21.09 6.21 -1.71
N ALA A 102 20.72 5.06 -2.29
CA ALA A 102 21.68 4.04 -2.74
C ALA A 102 22.62 4.52 -3.86
N LYS A 103 22.24 5.57 -4.60
CA LYS A 103 23.06 6.21 -5.64
C LYS A 103 23.80 7.46 -5.14
N GLY A 104 23.71 7.76 -3.84
CA GLY A 104 24.36 8.91 -3.20
C GLY A 104 23.71 10.25 -3.54
N GLY A 105 22.43 10.26 -3.94
CA GLY A 105 21.66 11.48 -4.19
C GLY A 105 20.98 12.02 -2.93
N GLU A 106 20.63 13.31 -2.96
CA GLU A 106 19.95 14.02 -1.88
C GLU A 106 18.62 14.56 -2.37
N ILE A 107 17.57 14.51 -1.53
CA ILE A 107 16.28 15.13 -1.84
C ILE A 107 16.25 16.52 -1.20
N GLN A 108 16.05 17.56 -2.01
CA GLN A 108 15.75 18.88 -1.46
C GLN A 108 14.26 18.97 -1.12
N GLU A 109 13.95 19.18 0.17
CA GLU A 109 12.59 19.36 0.67
C GLU A 109 11.91 20.54 -0.05
N THR A 110 10.81 20.27 -0.74
CA THR A 110 9.87 21.30 -1.19
C THR A 110 8.75 21.36 -0.15
N ASP A 111 8.83 22.34 0.75
CA ASP A 111 7.89 22.72 1.82
C ASP A 111 6.81 21.68 2.18
N GLY A 112 7.03 20.98 3.30
CA GLY A 112 6.03 20.14 3.96
C GLY A 112 6.50 18.77 4.45
N ALA A 113 7.46 18.76 5.39
CA ALA A 113 7.79 17.70 6.35
C ALA A 113 7.87 16.23 5.88
N GLN A 114 9.10 15.77 5.62
CA GLN A 114 9.70 14.57 6.21
C GLN A 114 11.19 14.51 5.84
N SER A 115 12.06 14.65 6.84
CA SER A 115 13.51 14.61 6.64
C SER A 115 14.03 13.19 6.52
N TYR A 116 14.80 12.92 5.47
CA TYR A 116 15.52 11.65 5.28
C TYR A 116 17.03 11.93 5.37
N SER A 117 17.65 11.70 6.53
CA SER A 117 19.12 11.74 6.68
C SER A 117 19.67 10.33 6.89
N GLY A 118 20.50 9.86 5.97
CA GLY A 118 21.25 8.61 6.12
C GLY A 118 22.68 8.87 6.61
N THR A 119 23.04 8.38 7.79
CA THR A 119 24.44 8.34 8.24
C THR A 119 25.03 6.99 7.85
N ALA A 120 25.96 6.99 6.90
CA ALA A 120 26.69 5.80 6.46
C ALA A 120 27.81 5.47 7.45
N ASN A 121 27.83 4.26 8.02
CA ASN A 121 28.94 3.77 8.83
C ASN A 121 29.48 2.45 8.27
N ASN A 122 30.76 2.50 7.89
CA ASN A 122 31.59 1.37 7.54
C ASN A 122 32.39 0.87 8.76
N GLU A 123 32.60 -0.45 8.78
CA GLU A 123 33.73 -1.23 9.34
C GLU A 123 33.74 -1.76 10.81
N ALA A 124 34.04 -3.07 10.84
CA ALA A 124 34.79 -3.87 11.83
C ALA A 124 34.09 -4.55 13.04
N GLN A 125 33.92 -5.87 12.85
CA GLN A 125 34.14 -7.00 13.79
C GLN A 125 33.31 -7.16 15.10
N ALA A 126 32.44 -8.18 15.01
CA ALA A 126 32.20 -9.26 15.99
C ALA A 126 31.71 -8.91 17.40
N VAL A 127 30.39 -9.02 17.59
CA VAL A 127 29.81 -9.84 18.68
C VAL A 127 28.37 -10.22 18.32
N SER A 128 28.04 -11.47 18.63
CA SER A 128 26.72 -12.09 18.48
C SER A 128 25.59 -11.21 19.01
N GLY A 129 24.80 -10.69 18.09
CA GLY A 129 23.55 -10.00 18.35
C GLY A 129 22.71 -10.13 17.08
N ASN A 130 21.86 -11.15 17.02
CA ASN A 130 20.91 -11.33 15.92
C ASN A 130 19.80 -10.27 16.01
N GLY A 131 20.15 -9.02 15.69
CA GLY A 131 19.22 -7.97 15.30
C GLY A 131 19.06 -7.97 13.78
N HIS A 132 18.66 -9.11 13.21
CA HIS A 132 18.04 -9.07 11.90
C HIS A 132 16.62 -8.56 12.13
N THR A 133 16.34 -7.31 11.79
CA THR A 133 14.97 -6.93 11.41
C THR A 133 14.59 -7.84 10.26
N ARG A 134 13.94 -8.95 10.58
CA ARG A 134 13.35 -9.83 9.56
C ARG A 134 12.39 -8.94 8.79
N ASP A 135 12.61 -8.77 7.49
CA ASP A 135 11.51 -8.35 6.61
C ASP A 135 10.38 -9.35 6.87
N VAL A 136 9.30 -8.85 7.47
CA VAL A 136 8.18 -9.67 7.87
C VAL A 136 7.45 -10.06 6.59
N ASP A 137 7.57 -11.32 6.19
CA ASP A 137 6.89 -11.84 5.02
C ASP A 137 5.36 -11.70 5.20
N VAL A 138 4.75 -10.85 4.38
CA VAL A 138 3.30 -10.59 4.37
C VAL A 138 2.52 -11.88 4.16
N SER A 139 3.04 -12.81 3.34
CA SER A 139 2.40 -14.11 3.12
C SER A 139 2.36 -14.95 4.40
N SER A 140 3.37 -14.82 5.25
CA SER A 140 3.40 -15.47 6.56
C SER A 140 2.40 -14.83 7.53
N VAL A 141 2.28 -13.50 7.53
CA VAL A 141 1.27 -12.79 8.33
C VAL A 141 -0.15 -13.17 7.89
N ILE A 142 -0.45 -13.18 6.59
CA ILE A 142 -1.76 -13.61 6.06
C ILE A 142 -2.13 -15.02 6.55
N LYS A 143 -1.18 -15.96 6.54
CA LYS A 143 -1.41 -17.33 7.04
C LYS A 143 -1.74 -17.35 8.53
N ILE A 144 -1.07 -16.52 9.33
CA ILE A 144 -1.34 -16.41 10.78
C ILE A 144 -2.75 -15.83 11.01
N LEU A 145 -3.11 -14.76 10.29
CA LEU A 145 -4.43 -14.15 10.41
C LEU A 145 -5.54 -15.13 10.00
N ASP A 146 -5.35 -15.87 8.91
CA ASP A 146 -6.30 -16.89 8.45
C ASP A 146 -6.42 -18.06 9.42
N LYS A 147 -5.30 -18.50 10.02
CA LYS A 147 -5.32 -19.51 11.07
C LYS A 147 -6.16 -19.07 12.26
N VAL A 148 -6.00 -17.83 12.73
CA VAL A 148 -6.83 -17.28 13.81
C VAL A 148 -8.31 -17.24 13.43
N LEU A 149 -8.66 -16.89 12.19
CA LEU A 149 -10.06 -16.96 11.72
C LEU A 149 -10.61 -18.38 11.81
N ASN A 150 -9.85 -19.38 11.34
CA ASN A 150 -10.25 -20.78 11.36
C ASN A 150 -10.43 -21.30 12.80
N GLU A 151 -9.48 -21.02 13.68
CA GLU A 151 -9.52 -21.44 15.09
C GLU A 151 -10.72 -20.85 15.87
N ASN A 152 -11.28 -19.74 15.39
CA ASN A 152 -12.39 -19.04 16.05
C ASN A 152 -13.69 -19.06 15.22
N GLN A 153 -13.74 -19.85 14.13
CA GLN A 153 -14.85 -19.85 13.17
C GLN A 153 -16.21 -20.04 13.83
N VAL A 154 -16.33 -20.99 14.76
CA VAL A 154 -17.60 -21.28 15.46
C VAL A 154 -18.08 -20.04 16.22
N ALA A 155 -17.23 -19.45 17.05
CA ALA A 155 -17.57 -18.28 17.85
C ALA A 155 -17.90 -17.05 16.98
N ILE A 156 -17.21 -16.87 15.84
CA ILE A 156 -17.49 -15.77 14.90
C ILE A 156 -18.82 -16.02 14.19
N ASN A 157 -19.08 -17.24 13.73
CA ASN A 157 -20.34 -17.60 13.08
C ASN A 157 -21.53 -17.39 14.02
N ASP A 158 -21.43 -17.84 15.26
CA ASP A 158 -22.46 -17.63 16.29
C ASP A 158 -22.66 -16.13 16.59
N ALA A 159 -21.58 -15.35 16.61
CA ALA A 159 -21.68 -13.90 16.80
C ALA A 159 -22.32 -13.17 15.60
N PHE A 160 -22.17 -13.73 14.39
CA PHE A 160 -22.75 -13.19 13.16
C PHE A 160 -24.22 -13.61 13.00
N GLU A 161 -24.63 -14.66 13.70
CA GLU A 161 -25.99 -15.18 13.67
C GLU A 161 -27.00 -14.07 13.98
N GLY A 162 -28.04 -13.97 13.15
CA GLY A 162 -29.07 -12.93 13.26
C GLY A 162 -28.66 -11.53 12.78
N SER A 163 -27.37 -11.28 12.48
CA SER A 163 -26.87 -9.96 12.04
C SER A 163 -26.23 -9.94 10.65
N ILE A 164 -26.27 -11.06 9.92
CA ILE A 164 -25.66 -11.22 8.58
C ILE A 164 -25.99 -10.07 7.60
N PRO A 165 -27.25 -9.59 7.46
CA PRO A 165 -27.56 -8.50 6.55
C PRO A 165 -26.92 -7.16 6.94
N ASP A 166 -26.86 -6.85 8.24
CA ASP A 166 -26.26 -5.61 8.73
C ASP A 166 -24.74 -5.65 8.62
N ILE A 167 -24.12 -6.80 8.91
CA ILE A 167 -22.70 -7.05 8.68
C ILE A 167 -22.35 -6.83 7.21
N ALA A 168 -23.13 -7.41 6.29
CA ALA A 168 -22.89 -7.23 4.87
C ALA A 168 -23.00 -5.77 4.43
N ARG A 169 -23.95 -5.02 4.98
CA ARG A 169 -24.11 -3.58 4.69
C ARG A 169 -22.90 -2.77 5.14
N GLU A 170 -22.40 -2.99 6.36
CA GLU A 170 -21.22 -2.29 6.87
C GLU A 170 -19.96 -2.69 6.11
N LEU A 171 -19.75 -3.98 5.87
CA LEU A 171 -18.58 -4.47 5.13
C LEU A 171 -18.57 -4.06 3.66
N SER A 172 -19.74 -3.82 3.04
CA SER A 172 -19.81 -3.25 1.70
C SER A 172 -19.43 -1.77 1.68
N GLN A 173 -19.69 -1.02 2.75
CA GLN A 173 -19.26 0.39 2.85
C GLN A 173 -17.74 0.51 3.05
N CYS A 174 -17.14 -0.50 3.69
CA CYS A 174 -15.70 -0.63 3.86
C CYS A 174 -14.99 -1.30 2.67
N ASP A 175 -15.68 -1.53 1.55
CA ASP A 175 -15.16 -2.20 0.34
C ASP A 175 -14.56 -3.61 0.59
N ILE A 176 -15.04 -4.31 1.64
CA ILE A 176 -14.59 -5.65 1.97
C ILE A 176 -15.34 -6.73 1.19
N ILE A 177 -16.63 -6.49 0.89
CA ILE A 177 -17.46 -7.43 0.16
C ILE A 177 -18.01 -6.82 -1.12
N THR A 178 -18.13 -7.65 -2.15
CA THR A 178 -18.71 -7.23 -3.43
C THR A 178 -20.21 -7.00 -3.34
N LYS A 179 -20.75 -6.23 -4.30
CA LYS A 179 -22.20 -6.07 -4.50
C LYS A 179 -22.94 -7.39 -4.69
N SER A 180 -22.26 -8.42 -5.18
CA SER A 180 -22.85 -9.77 -5.31
C SER A 180 -23.09 -10.40 -3.94
N VAL A 181 -22.10 -10.33 -3.05
CA VAL A 181 -22.23 -10.85 -1.67
C VAL A 181 -23.24 -10.03 -0.88
N LEU A 182 -23.30 -8.71 -1.08
CA LEU A 182 -24.32 -7.85 -0.44
C LEU A 182 -25.75 -8.27 -0.78
N LYS A 183 -26.02 -8.74 -2.00
CA LYS A 183 -27.37 -9.15 -2.44
C LYS A 183 -27.84 -10.45 -1.82
N SER A 184 -26.92 -11.38 -1.51
CA SER A 184 -27.22 -12.69 -0.93
C SER A 184 -26.17 -13.04 0.12
N PRO A 185 -26.15 -12.33 1.25
CA PRO A 185 -25.07 -12.46 2.22
C PRO A 185 -25.18 -13.77 3.00
N THR A 186 -24.06 -14.47 3.09
CA THR A 186 -23.87 -15.63 3.98
C THR A 186 -22.53 -15.46 4.71
N TYR A 187 -22.39 -16.12 5.86
CA TYR A 187 -21.13 -16.13 6.60
C TYR A 187 -19.96 -16.52 5.69
N GLU A 188 -20.10 -17.64 4.97
CA GLU A 188 -19.06 -18.16 4.07
C GLU A 188 -18.73 -17.20 2.92
N ALA A 189 -19.74 -16.52 2.35
CA ALA A 189 -19.50 -15.55 1.28
C ALA A 189 -18.77 -14.30 1.78
N ILE A 190 -19.12 -13.81 2.97
CA ILE A 190 -18.47 -12.67 3.62
C ILE A 190 -17.01 -13.00 3.95
N ILE A 191 -16.77 -14.09 4.66
CA ILE A 191 -15.42 -14.52 5.04
C ILE A 191 -14.59 -14.89 3.81
N GLY A 192 -15.21 -15.50 2.79
CA GLY A 192 -14.55 -15.83 1.52
C GLY A 192 -14.08 -14.59 0.74
N ASN A 193 -14.89 -13.52 0.67
CA ASN A 193 -14.50 -12.24 0.08
C ASN A 193 -13.38 -11.58 0.91
N PHE A 194 -13.53 -11.54 2.24
CA PHE A 194 -12.50 -11.00 3.13
C PHE A 194 -11.14 -11.69 2.91
N ARG A 195 -11.10 -13.02 2.94
CA ARG A 195 -9.89 -13.82 2.66
C ARG A 195 -9.29 -13.57 1.29
N SER A 196 -10.12 -13.34 0.29
CA SER A 196 -9.65 -13.07 -1.07
C SER A 196 -8.96 -11.71 -1.13
N GLY A 197 -9.52 -10.68 -0.51
CA GLY A 197 -8.87 -9.38 -0.41
C GLY A 197 -7.58 -9.43 0.42
N MET A 198 -7.52 -10.19 1.53
CA MET A 198 -6.24 -10.39 2.26
C MET A 198 -5.14 -10.99 1.38
N ARG A 199 -5.49 -11.89 0.44
CA ARG A 199 -4.50 -12.46 -0.50
C ARG A 199 -4.09 -11.50 -1.61
N CYS A 200 -4.83 -10.40 -1.79
CA CYS A 200 -4.54 -9.37 -2.78
C CYS A 200 -3.68 -8.24 -2.20
N THR A 201 -3.37 -8.25 -0.90
CA THR A 201 -2.43 -7.30 -0.29
C THR A 201 -1.00 -7.81 -0.43
N ASP A 202 -0.10 -6.95 -0.88
CA ASP A 202 1.32 -7.23 -1.13
C ASP A 202 2.25 -6.62 -0.07
N THR A 203 1.73 -5.75 0.80
CA THR A 203 2.48 -5.12 1.90
C THR A 203 1.81 -5.30 3.25
N LEU A 204 2.60 -5.20 4.33
CA LEU A 204 2.09 -5.33 5.68
C LEU A 204 1.09 -4.21 6.00
N LEU A 205 1.37 -2.98 5.56
CA LEU A 205 0.50 -1.83 5.76
C LEU A 205 -0.83 -1.97 5.02
N SER A 206 -0.82 -2.46 3.77
CA SER A 206 -2.07 -2.70 3.03
C SER A 206 -2.90 -3.80 3.68
N LEU A 207 -2.25 -4.85 4.20
CA LEU A 207 -2.89 -5.90 4.99
C LEU A 207 -3.49 -5.35 6.29
N GLU A 208 -2.75 -4.53 7.05
CA GLU A 208 -3.21 -3.89 8.28
C GLU A 208 -4.44 -3.01 8.03
N ASN A 209 -4.40 -2.15 7.01
CA ASN A 209 -5.52 -1.28 6.64
C ASN A 209 -6.76 -2.07 6.21
N TYR A 210 -6.56 -3.14 5.44
CA TYR A 210 -7.64 -4.00 4.99
C TYR A 210 -8.28 -4.77 6.15
N CYS A 211 -7.47 -5.34 7.04
CA CYS A 211 -7.93 -5.97 8.27
C CYS A 211 -8.62 -4.98 9.21
N PHE A 212 -8.09 -3.76 9.36
CA PHE A 212 -8.72 -2.70 10.14
C PHE A 212 -10.10 -2.33 9.59
N SER A 213 -10.23 -2.19 8.28
CA SER A 213 -11.52 -1.88 7.63
C SER A 213 -12.57 -2.97 7.85
N PHE A 214 -12.16 -4.25 7.83
CA PHE A 214 -13.02 -5.36 8.21
C PHE A 214 -13.45 -5.27 9.69
N LEU A 215 -12.50 -5.09 10.61
CA LEU A 215 -12.78 -4.97 12.04
C LEU A 215 -13.68 -3.77 12.35
N GLN A 216 -13.47 -2.65 11.66
CA GLN A 216 -14.28 -1.45 11.79
C GLN A 216 -15.72 -1.70 11.33
N GLY A 217 -15.93 -2.31 10.16
CA GLY A 217 -17.26 -2.65 9.68
C GLY A 217 -18.00 -3.60 10.64
N LEU A 218 -17.31 -4.58 11.21
CA LEU A 218 -17.87 -5.43 12.27
C LEU A 218 -18.19 -4.65 13.55
N GLY A 219 -17.32 -3.71 13.93
CA GLY A 219 -17.50 -2.84 15.10
C GLY A 219 -18.74 -1.95 15.00
N ASN A 220 -19.05 -1.45 13.81
CA ASN A 220 -20.19 -0.57 13.54
C ASN A 220 -21.55 -1.26 13.74
N VAL A 221 -21.64 -2.58 13.54
CA VAL A 221 -22.87 -3.35 13.78
C VAL A 221 -23.22 -3.39 15.27
N GLY A 222 -22.22 -3.39 16.15
CA GLY A 222 -22.43 -3.44 17.59
C GLY A 222 -22.68 -4.86 18.13
N GLY A 223 -23.21 -4.96 19.36
CA GLY A 223 -23.63 -6.23 19.96
C GLY A 223 -22.56 -7.34 20.01
N PRO A 224 -22.93 -8.61 19.82
CA PRO A 224 -22.00 -9.74 19.71
C PRO A 224 -20.96 -9.58 18.59
N VAL A 225 -21.33 -8.94 17.48
CA VAL A 225 -20.43 -8.73 16.32
C VAL A 225 -19.24 -7.84 16.70
N ASN A 226 -19.48 -6.73 17.40
CA ASN A 226 -18.40 -5.86 17.90
C ASN A 226 -17.50 -6.59 18.92
N LYS A 227 -18.08 -7.46 19.77
CA LYS A 227 -17.28 -8.29 20.68
C LYS A 227 -16.39 -9.27 19.91
N ALA A 228 -16.89 -9.87 18.83
CA ALA A 228 -16.11 -10.74 17.96
C ALA A 228 -14.98 -9.97 17.24
N ALA A 229 -15.25 -8.74 16.77
CA ALA A 229 -14.23 -7.88 16.17
C ALA A 229 -13.07 -7.59 17.15
N LYS A 230 -13.38 -7.16 18.38
CA LYS A 230 -12.35 -6.90 19.40
C LYS A 230 -11.57 -8.15 19.80
N MET A 231 -12.24 -9.30 19.85
CA MET A 231 -11.59 -10.58 20.11
C MET A 231 -10.61 -10.93 18.98
N LEU A 232 -11.03 -10.78 17.71
CA LEU A 232 -10.21 -11.03 16.53
C LEU A 232 -8.98 -10.12 16.50
N GLU A 233 -9.18 -8.82 16.68
CA GLU A 233 -8.11 -7.82 16.73
C GLU A 233 -7.01 -8.24 17.72
N LYS A 234 -7.40 -8.54 18.97
CA LYS A 234 -6.47 -8.97 20.02
C LYS A 234 -5.74 -10.26 19.64
N LYS A 235 -6.46 -11.25 19.14
CA LYS A 235 -5.88 -12.56 18.78
C LYS A 235 -4.91 -12.46 17.61
N TRP A 236 -5.21 -11.62 16.62
CA TRP A 236 -4.32 -11.35 15.50
C TRP A 236 -3.01 -10.69 15.93
N ILE A 237 -3.08 -9.61 16.72
CA ILE A 237 -1.89 -8.93 17.25
C ILE A 237 -1.04 -9.91 18.06
N GLU A 238 -1.66 -10.67 18.95
CA GLU A 238 -0.95 -11.64 19.80
C GLU A 238 -0.29 -12.75 18.99
N ALA A 239 -1.01 -13.32 18.01
CA ALA A 239 -0.50 -14.40 17.17
C ALA A 239 0.66 -13.93 16.28
N VAL A 240 0.53 -12.78 15.63
CA VAL A 240 1.58 -12.24 14.75
C VAL A 240 2.84 -11.91 15.55
N ARG A 241 2.70 -11.24 16.69
CA ARG A 241 3.84 -10.98 17.59
C ARG A 241 4.52 -12.26 18.05
N LYS A 242 3.74 -13.28 18.43
CA LYS A 242 4.27 -14.56 18.91
C LYS A 242 4.99 -15.34 17.81
N GLU A 243 4.45 -15.39 16.60
CA GLU A 243 4.96 -16.25 15.52
C GLU A 243 6.05 -15.57 14.68
N THR A 244 6.04 -14.24 14.57
CA THR A 244 6.98 -13.49 13.71
C THR A 244 7.90 -12.54 14.47
N GLY A 245 7.50 -12.12 15.68
CA GLY A 245 8.14 -11.01 16.39
C GLY A 245 7.74 -9.62 15.89
N ALA A 246 6.88 -9.53 14.86
CA ALA A 246 6.38 -8.27 14.35
C ALA A 246 5.34 -7.65 15.27
N GLU A 247 5.39 -6.32 15.41
CA GLU A 247 4.28 -5.55 15.97
C GLU A 247 3.41 -5.07 14.82
N ILE A 248 2.13 -5.47 14.84
CA ILE A 248 1.13 -4.99 13.91
C ILE A 248 0.10 -4.15 14.65
N GLU A 249 -0.43 -3.14 13.97
CA GLU A 249 -1.42 -2.24 14.55
C GLU A 249 -2.61 -2.02 13.61
N PHE A 250 -3.82 -2.18 14.13
CA PHE A 250 -5.05 -1.90 13.40
C PHE A 250 -5.57 -0.53 13.83
N LYS A 251 -4.94 0.53 13.32
CA LYS A 251 -5.29 1.92 13.67
C LYS A 251 -5.60 2.73 12.42
N LYS A 252 -6.45 3.73 12.63
CA LYS A 252 -6.85 4.73 11.63
C LYS A 252 -5.79 5.82 11.49
#